data_AF-A0A535QI07-F1
#
_entry.id   AF-A0A535QI07-F1
#
_cell.length_a   1.000
_cell.length_b   1.000
_cell.length_c   1.000
_cell.angle_alpha   90.00
_cell.angle_beta   90.00
_cell.angle_gamma   90.00
#
_symmetry.space_group_name_H-M   'P 1'
#
loop_
_entity.id
_entity.type
_entity.pdbx_description
1 polymer ?
#
loop_
_entity_poly.entity_id
_entity_poly.type
_entity_poly.pdbx_seq_one_letter_code
_entity_poly.pdbx_strand_id
1 'polypeptide(L)'
;MNEPVQQAQSASPAEQVGGADPRKNLKPDAQTKIDIQHLNFFYGSKQALTDVSLPIREHQVTALIGPSGCGKSTFLRTLNRMNDLIPNTRTEGEAIFEGENIYSKSTDVVLLRQRIGMVFQRPNPFPKSIFDNIAYGLRIQHTSGKQLHEIVEQSLVDAALWDEVKDRLNTSALGLSGGQQQRLCIARALAVKPDVLLMDEPASALDPIATLKIEELITELSANYTIVIVTHNMQQAARVSQYTGFFLSREEYKGRLIEYGPTVEIFEHSKRKETEDYVSGRFG
;
A
#
# COMPACT_ATOMS: atom_id res chain seq x y z
N MET A 1 11.96 -29.40 -48.41
CA MET A 1 10.67 -28.94 -47.84
C MET A 1 10.93 -28.78 -46.35
N ASN A 2 11.15 -27.55 -45.88
CA ASN A 2 11.43 -27.27 -44.48
C ASN A 2 10.11 -26.85 -43.82
N GLU A 3 9.69 -27.58 -42.79
CA GLU A 3 8.57 -27.22 -41.93
C GLU A 3 8.90 -25.93 -41.15
N PRO A 4 7.90 -25.06 -40.90
CA PRO A 4 8.09 -23.89 -40.07
C PRO A 4 8.12 -24.28 -38.60
N VAL A 5 9.19 -23.88 -37.91
CA VAL A 5 9.32 -23.93 -36.45
C VAL A 5 8.25 -23.03 -35.84
N GLN A 6 7.28 -23.62 -35.15
CA GLN A 6 6.35 -22.88 -34.29
C GLN A 6 7.15 -22.15 -33.21
N GLN A 7 7.08 -20.81 -33.22
CA GLN A 7 7.53 -20.00 -32.11
C GLN A 7 6.61 -20.28 -30.91
N ALA A 8 7.14 -20.95 -29.89
CA ALA A 8 6.50 -21.08 -28.60
C ALA A 8 6.31 -19.68 -28.01
N GLN A 9 5.05 -19.25 -27.85
CA GLN A 9 4.70 -18.10 -27.04
C GLN A 9 5.10 -18.40 -25.59
N SER A 10 6.11 -17.69 -25.08
CA SER A 10 6.50 -17.77 -23.67
C SER A 10 5.36 -17.17 -22.82
N ALA A 11 4.81 -17.97 -21.91
CA ALA A 11 3.81 -17.53 -20.93
C ALA A 11 4.30 -16.29 -20.17
N SER A 12 3.41 -15.33 -19.92
CA SER A 12 3.79 -14.09 -19.24
C SER A 12 4.26 -14.39 -17.81
N PRO A 13 5.08 -13.51 -17.17
CA PRO A 13 5.49 -13.69 -15.78
C PRO A 13 4.30 -13.84 -14.81
N ALA A 14 3.11 -13.33 -15.18
CA ALA A 14 1.86 -13.49 -14.43
C ALA A 14 1.27 -14.92 -14.54
N GLU A 15 1.54 -15.65 -15.62
CA GLU A 15 1.00 -17.00 -15.87
C GLU A 15 1.86 -18.12 -15.25
N GLN A 16 3.16 -17.88 -15.04
CA GLN A 16 4.09 -18.94 -14.62
C GLN A 16 4.05 -19.29 -13.13
N VAL A 17 3.35 -18.51 -12.30
CA VAL A 17 3.35 -18.72 -10.83
C VAL A 17 1.96 -18.50 -10.24
N GLY A 18 0.96 -19.29 -10.64
CA GLY A 18 -0.27 -19.60 -9.88
C GLY A 18 -1.00 -18.46 -9.12
N GLY A 19 -0.79 -17.20 -9.52
CA GLY A 19 -1.17 -16.01 -8.77
C GLY A 19 -2.41 -15.35 -9.34
N ALA A 20 -3.01 -14.46 -8.57
CA ALA A 20 -4.09 -13.62 -9.05
C ALA A 20 -3.65 -12.83 -10.29
N ASP A 21 -4.41 -12.94 -11.38
CA ASP A 21 -4.17 -12.12 -12.58
C ASP A 21 -4.66 -10.69 -12.28
N PRO A 22 -3.77 -9.69 -12.19
CA PRO A 22 -4.14 -8.31 -11.87
C PRO A 22 -5.15 -7.72 -12.87
N ARG A 23 -5.21 -8.25 -14.11
CA ARG A 23 -6.16 -7.83 -15.15
C ARG A 23 -7.60 -8.12 -14.76
N LYS A 24 -7.85 -9.19 -14.00
CA LYS A 24 -9.22 -9.58 -13.60
C LYS A 24 -9.89 -8.55 -12.70
N ASN A 25 -9.09 -7.82 -11.92
CA ASN A 25 -9.57 -6.85 -10.94
C ASN A 25 -9.36 -5.40 -11.40
N LEU A 26 -8.77 -5.18 -12.58
CA LEU A 26 -8.58 -3.85 -13.14
C LEU A 26 -9.95 -3.23 -13.48
N LYS A 27 -10.21 -2.04 -12.94
CA LYS A 27 -11.39 -1.23 -13.25
C LYS A 27 -10.93 0.04 -13.97
N PRO A 28 -10.91 0.07 -15.32
CA PRO A 28 -10.43 1.22 -16.09
C PRO A 28 -11.18 2.52 -15.79
N ASP A 29 -12.46 2.41 -15.47
CA ASP A 29 -13.37 3.52 -15.19
C ASP A 29 -13.44 3.86 -13.68
N ALA A 30 -12.56 3.29 -12.85
CA ALA A 30 -12.52 3.59 -11.43
C ALA A 30 -12.32 5.09 -11.21
N GLN A 31 -13.15 5.67 -10.34
CA GLN A 31 -13.04 7.07 -9.98
C GLN A 31 -11.73 7.33 -9.24
N THR A 32 -11.24 8.57 -9.31
CA THR A 32 -10.07 8.98 -8.53
C THR A 32 -10.49 9.19 -7.08
N LYS A 33 -9.93 8.40 -6.16
CA LYS A 33 -10.15 8.52 -4.71
C LYS A 33 -9.25 9.59 -4.08
N ILE A 34 -7.98 9.64 -4.50
CA ILE A 34 -7.05 10.72 -4.17
C ILE A 34 -6.41 11.22 -5.46
N ASP A 35 -6.53 12.51 -5.76
CA ASP A 35 -5.87 13.13 -6.90
C ASP A 35 -4.64 13.91 -6.42
N ILE A 36 -3.45 13.50 -6.83
CA ILE A 36 -2.19 14.16 -6.44
C ILE A 36 -1.72 15.03 -7.59
N GLN A 37 -1.46 16.31 -7.30
CA GLN A 37 -1.09 17.32 -8.29
C GLN A 37 0.17 18.08 -7.86
N HIS A 38 1.22 18.00 -8.68
CA HIS A 38 2.47 18.74 -8.53
C HIS A 38 3.08 18.67 -7.13
N LEU A 39 2.98 17.50 -6.48
CA LEU A 39 3.39 17.34 -5.09
C LEU A 39 4.91 17.36 -4.96
N ASN A 40 5.40 18.26 -4.13
CA ASN A 40 6.81 18.38 -3.75
C ASN A 40 6.94 18.22 -2.23
N PHE A 41 8.02 17.58 -1.78
CA PHE A 41 8.25 17.36 -0.36
C PHE A 41 9.71 17.56 0.02
N PHE A 42 9.95 18.20 1.17
CA PHE A 42 11.27 18.60 1.64
C PHE A 42 11.50 18.21 3.10
N TYR A 43 12.71 17.71 3.39
CA TYR A 43 13.27 17.59 4.72
C TYR A 43 14.29 18.71 4.93
N GLY A 44 13.90 19.78 5.63
CA GLY A 44 14.68 21.01 5.70
C GLY A 44 14.94 21.58 4.30
N SER A 45 16.22 21.72 3.95
CA SER A 45 16.63 22.17 2.61
C SER A 45 16.67 21.06 1.56
N LYS A 46 16.61 19.78 1.96
CA LYS A 46 16.72 18.64 1.04
C LYS A 46 15.35 18.30 0.46
N GLN A 47 15.20 18.47 -0.85
CA GLN A 47 14.03 17.98 -1.58
C GLN A 47 14.08 16.46 -1.72
N ALA A 48 13.03 15.77 -1.28
CA ALA A 48 12.89 14.32 -1.35
C ALA A 48 11.90 13.87 -2.41
N LEU A 49 10.90 14.69 -2.74
CA LEU A 49 9.96 14.47 -3.84
C LEU A 49 9.90 15.70 -4.73
N THR A 50 9.86 15.47 -6.04
CA THR A 50 9.82 16.54 -7.03
C THR A 50 8.66 16.30 -7.98
N ASP A 51 7.72 17.24 -8.01
CA ASP A 51 6.64 17.35 -9.00
C ASP A 51 5.89 16.04 -9.28
N VAL A 52 5.45 15.37 -8.21
CA VAL A 52 4.74 14.09 -8.30
C VAL A 52 3.27 14.34 -8.58
N SER A 53 2.75 13.78 -9.68
CA SER A 53 1.32 13.83 -10.03
C SER A 53 0.82 12.46 -10.46
N LEU A 54 -0.23 11.96 -9.81
CA LEU A 54 -0.91 10.71 -10.18
C LEU A 54 -2.28 10.61 -9.49
N PRO A 55 -3.26 9.96 -10.13
CA PRO A 55 -4.48 9.55 -9.44
C PRO A 55 -4.25 8.25 -8.65
N ILE A 56 -4.87 8.14 -7.49
CA ILE A 56 -5.12 6.88 -6.78
C ILE A 56 -6.56 6.48 -7.04
N ARG A 57 -6.78 5.32 -7.65
CA ARG A 57 -8.09 4.87 -8.14
C ARG A 57 -8.86 4.11 -7.07
N GLU A 58 -10.16 4.38 -6.97
CA GLU A 58 -11.04 3.78 -5.96
C GLU A 58 -11.15 2.26 -6.10
N HIS A 59 -11.03 1.53 -4.99
CA HIS A 59 -11.10 0.07 -4.93
C HIS A 59 -10.15 -0.62 -5.92
N GLN A 60 -8.94 -0.07 -6.03
CA GLN A 60 -7.83 -0.61 -6.79
C GLN A 60 -6.57 -0.56 -5.93
N VAL A 61 -5.64 -1.46 -6.21
CA VAL A 61 -4.31 -1.48 -5.61
C VAL A 61 -3.35 -0.71 -6.51
N THR A 62 -2.73 0.34 -5.96
CA THR A 62 -1.64 1.08 -6.60
C THR A 62 -0.30 0.69 -5.95
N ALA A 63 0.60 0.07 -6.71
CA ALA A 63 1.96 -0.21 -6.27
C ALA A 63 2.90 0.95 -6.60
N LEU A 64 3.70 1.37 -5.62
CA LEU A 64 4.78 2.33 -5.77
C LEU A 64 6.09 1.54 -5.71
N ILE A 65 6.80 1.51 -6.84
CA ILE A 65 8.04 0.76 -7.02
C ILE A 65 9.22 1.69 -7.30
N GLY A 66 10.43 1.17 -7.15
CA GLY A 66 11.66 1.91 -7.43
C GLY A 66 12.78 1.62 -6.43
N PRO A 67 14.02 2.08 -6.70
CA PRO A 67 15.17 1.81 -5.84
C PRO A 67 15.00 2.31 -4.39
N SER A 68 15.79 1.77 -3.47
CA SER A 68 15.85 2.27 -2.10
C SER A 68 16.23 3.75 -2.07
N GLY A 69 15.54 4.54 -1.24
CA GLY A 69 15.80 5.98 -1.10
C GLY A 69 15.21 6.88 -2.19
N CYS A 70 14.42 6.35 -3.15
CA CYS A 70 13.80 7.17 -4.19
C CYS A 70 12.54 7.95 -3.76
N GLY A 71 12.17 7.93 -2.47
CA GLY A 71 11.08 8.74 -1.93
C GLY A 71 9.73 8.04 -1.76
N LYS A 72 9.58 6.76 -2.15
CA LYS A 72 8.30 6.00 -2.06
C LYS A 72 7.62 6.09 -0.69
N SER A 73 8.30 5.72 0.40
CA SER A 73 7.74 5.79 1.75
C SER A 73 7.51 7.23 2.22
N THR A 74 8.28 8.19 1.70
CA THR A 74 8.04 9.63 1.95
C THR A 74 6.74 10.07 1.28
N PHE A 75 6.52 9.70 0.02
CA PHE A 75 5.28 9.94 -0.72
C PHE A 75 4.08 9.23 -0.09
N LEU A 76 4.23 7.98 0.35
CA LEU A 76 3.13 7.28 1.01
C LEU A 76 2.67 8.05 2.27
N ARG A 77 3.60 8.58 3.07
CA ARG A 77 3.31 9.36 4.28
C ARG A 77 2.80 10.77 4.02
N THR A 78 2.91 11.31 2.80
CA THR A 78 2.25 12.59 2.46
C THR A 78 0.74 12.40 2.40
N LEU A 79 0.25 11.24 1.96
CA LEU A 79 -1.18 10.99 1.77
C LEU A 79 -1.99 10.96 3.08
N ASN A 80 -1.37 10.66 4.22
CA ASN A 80 -2.01 10.73 5.54
C ASN A 80 -1.35 11.75 6.49
N ARG A 81 -0.50 12.62 5.94
CA ARG A 81 0.21 13.68 6.67
C ARG A 81 0.97 13.17 7.90
N MET A 82 1.54 11.96 7.84
CA MET A 82 2.40 11.45 8.90
C MET A 82 3.75 12.18 8.94
N ASN A 83 4.17 12.76 7.81
CA ASN A 83 5.39 13.57 7.73
C ASN A 83 5.33 14.85 8.56
N ASP A 84 4.14 15.38 8.87
CA ASP A 84 3.96 16.59 9.70
C ASP A 84 4.53 16.43 11.12
N LEU A 85 4.72 15.18 11.57
CA LEU A 85 5.33 14.86 12.87
C LEU A 85 6.86 15.04 12.85
N ILE A 86 7.46 15.20 11.67
CA ILE A 86 8.89 15.36 11.48
C ILE A 86 9.22 16.87 11.44
N PRO A 87 10.12 17.37 12.30
CA PRO A 87 10.49 18.77 12.33
C PRO A 87 11.05 19.26 10.98
N ASN A 88 10.79 20.54 10.68
CA ASN A 88 11.34 21.24 9.50
C ASN A 88 10.98 20.59 8.15
N THR A 89 9.83 19.94 8.05
CA THR A 89 9.31 19.44 6.77
C THR A 89 8.47 20.50 6.07
N ARG A 90 8.42 20.42 4.75
CA ARG A 90 7.58 21.29 3.91
C ARG A 90 6.99 20.48 2.77
N THR A 91 5.73 20.73 2.47
CA THR A 91 5.01 20.15 1.33
C THR A 91 4.50 21.29 0.46
N GLU A 92 4.60 21.14 -0.87
CA GLU A 92 3.97 21.99 -1.87
C GLU A 92 3.18 21.13 -2.86
N GLY A 93 2.23 21.74 -3.58
CA GLY A 93 1.28 21.02 -4.42
C GLY A 93 0.06 20.57 -3.63
N GLU A 94 -0.71 19.66 -4.22
CA GLU A 94 -2.02 19.26 -3.71
C GLU A 94 -2.19 17.75 -3.67
N ALA A 95 -2.96 17.28 -2.68
CA ALA A 95 -3.52 15.95 -2.67
C ALA A 95 -5.00 16.09 -2.31
N ILE A 96 -5.86 15.95 -3.33
CA ILE A 96 -7.31 16.15 -3.23
C ILE A 96 -7.95 14.83 -2.85
N PHE A 97 -8.58 14.78 -1.69
CA PHE A 97 -9.34 13.64 -1.18
C PHE A 97 -10.76 14.11 -0.88
N GLU A 98 -11.75 13.47 -1.51
CA GLU A 98 -13.18 13.81 -1.32
C GLU A 98 -13.49 15.29 -1.65
N GLY A 99 -12.83 15.81 -2.69
CA GLY A 99 -13.03 17.19 -3.17
C GLY A 99 -12.25 18.26 -2.40
N GLU A 100 -11.52 17.90 -1.33
CA GLU A 100 -10.74 18.85 -0.53
C GLU A 100 -9.25 18.51 -0.54
N ASN A 101 -8.40 19.55 -0.59
CA ASN A 101 -6.97 19.38 -0.43
C ASN A 101 -6.64 19.02 1.04
N ILE A 102 -6.02 17.86 1.27
CA ILE A 102 -5.66 17.39 2.62
C ILE A 102 -4.65 18.30 3.33
N TYR A 103 -3.97 19.17 2.60
CA TYR A 103 -3.02 20.17 3.12
C TYR A 103 -3.67 21.52 3.44
N SER A 104 -4.98 21.65 3.27
CA SER A 104 -5.70 22.87 3.65
C SER A 104 -5.60 23.15 5.16
N LYS A 105 -5.73 24.42 5.55
CA LYS A 105 -5.73 24.83 6.97
C LYS A 105 -6.93 24.30 7.76
N SER A 106 -8.03 23.98 7.07
CA SER A 106 -9.27 23.46 7.66
C SER A 106 -9.25 21.94 7.85
N THR A 107 -8.27 21.23 7.29
CA THR A 107 -8.22 19.77 7.39
C THR A 107 -7.99 19.31 8.83
N ASP A 108 -8.94 18.55 9.36
CA ASP A 108 -8.75 17.77 10.58
C ASP A 108 -7.83 16.57 10.30
N VAL A 109 -6.58 16.68 10.74
CA VAL A 109 -5.55 15.66 10.52
C VAL A 109 -5.87 14.35 11.27
N VAL A 110 -6.60 14.41 12.39
CA VAL A 110 -6.99 13.21 13.13
C VAL A 110 -8.03 12.44 12.33
N LEU A 111 -9.07 13.11 11.82
CA LEU A 111 -10.07 12.50 10.96
C LEU A 111 -9.45 11.97 9.65
N LEU A 112 -8.55 12.74 9.04
CA LEU A 112 -7.82 12.31 7.84
C LEU A 112 -7.09 10.98 8.07
N ARG A 113 -6.37 10.84 9.20
CA ARG A 113 -5.63 9.61 9.53
C ARG A 113 -6.53 8.43 9.90
N GLN A 114 -7.78 8.69 10.29
CA GLN A 114 -8.77 7.62 10.45
C GLN A 114 -9.29 7.14 9.09
N ARG A 115 -9.52 8.05 8.14
CA ARG A 115 -9.98 7.73 6.78
C ARG A 115 -8.88 7.17 5.90
N ILE A 116 -7.62 7.55 6.13
CA ILE A 116 -6.44 7.09 5.39
C ILE A 116 -5.52 6.35 6.38
N GLY A 117 -5.81 5.07 6.57
CA GLY A 117 -5.10 4.18 7.48
C GLY A 117 -3.71 3.79 6.98
N MET A 118 -2.80 3.46 7.89
CA MET A 118 -1.43 3.10 7.54
C MET A 118 -0.93 1.85 8.26
N VAL A 119 -0.32 0.96 7.50
CA VAL A 119 0.37 -0.25 7.94
C VAL A 119 1.86 -0.09 7.60
N PHE A 120 2.72 -0.30 8.59
CA PHE A 120 4.16 -0.09 8.46
C PHE A 120 4.90 -1.38 8.10
N GLN A 121 6.11 -1.22 7.57
CA GLN A 121 7.00 -2.31 7.20
C GLN A 121 7.32 -3.26 8.36
N ARG A 122 7.66 -2.68 9.51
CA ARG A 122 7.83 -3.42 10.75
C ARG A 122 6.51 -3.39 11.51
N PRO A 123 5.92 -4.56 11.83
CA PRO A 123 4.71 -4.58 12.62
C PRO A 123 4.95 -3.88 13.96
N ASN A 124 3.99 -3.07 14.37
CA ASN A 124 4.04 -2.29 15.60
C ASN A 124 2.79 -2.53 16.47
N PRO A 125 2.55 -3.78 16.92
CA PRO A 125 1.52 -4.04 17.91
C PRO A 125 1.83 -3.27 19.20
N PHE A 126 0.78 -2.77 19.84
CA PHE A 126 0.89 -2.20 21.17
C PHE A 126 1.23 -3.31 22.19
N PRO A 127 1.92 -2.98 23.29
CA PRO A 127 2.15 -3.89 24.42
C PRO A 127 0.84 -4.12 25.20
N LYS A 128 -0.13 -4.72 24.53
CA LYS A 128 -1.51 -4.97 24.96
C LYS A 128 -1.96 -6.33 24.43
N SER A 129 -3.18 -6.73 24.80
CA SER A 129 -3.77 -7.95 24.26
C SER A 129 -4.05 -7.84 22.76
N ILE A 130 -4.30 -8.97 22.08
CA ILE A 130 -4.74 -9.02 20.68
C ILE A 130 -6.04 -8.21 20.52
N PHE A 131 -7.01 -8.44 21.41
CA PHE A 131 -8.27 -7.70 21.42
C PHE A 131 -8.05 -6.19 21.57
N ASP A 132 -7.27 -5.79 22.57
CA ASP A 132 -7.05 -4.37 22.90
C ASP A 132 -6.24 -3.62 21.84
N ASN A 133 -5.45 -4.33 21.02
CA ASN A 133 -4.77 -3.73 19.89
C ASN A 133 -5.77 -3.18 18.87
N ILE A 134 -6.81 -3.95 18.57
CA ILE A 134 -7.84 -3.61 17.58
C ILE A 134 -8.87 -2.65 18.21
N ALA A 135 -9.30 -2.93 19.44
CA ALA A 135 -10.28 -2.13 20.16
C ALA A 135 -9.82 -0.70 20.50
N TYR A 136 -8.51 -0.42 20.46
CA TYR A 136 -7.96 0.86 20.89
C TYR A 136 -8.56 2.07 20.15
N GLY A 137 -8.53 2.05 18.81
CA GLY A 137 -9.08 3.16 17.99
C GLY A 137 -10.60 3.31 18.16
N LEU A 138 -11.29 2.17 18.25
CA LEU A 138 -12.75 2.11 18.42
C LEU A 138 -13.21 2.71 19.76
N ARG A 139 -12.48 2.47 20.84
CA ARG A 139 -12.80 3.05 22.16
C ARG A 139 -12.61 4.56 22.18
N ILE A 140 -11.64 5.10 21.43
CA ILE A 140 -11.48 6.55 21.25
C ILE A 140 -12.69 7.14 20.51
N GLN A 141 -13.29 6.38 19.59
CA GLN A 141 -14.54 6.71 18.91
C GLN A 141 -15.79 6.37 19.73
N HIS A 142 -15.65 6.10 21.03
CA HIS A 142 -16.73 5.76 21.95
C HIS A 142 -17.54 4.49 21.59
N THR A 143 -16.99 3.61 20.74
CA THR A 143 -17.58 2.30 20.47
C THR A 143 -17.35 1.36 21.65
N SER A 144 -18.40 0.67 22.12
CA SER A 144 -18.34 -0.18 23.31
C SER A 144 -19.33 -1.35 23.25
N GLY A 145 -19.29 -2.22 24.27
CA GLY A 145 -20.22 -3.33 24.43
C GLY A 145 -20.13 -4.36 23.31
N LYS A 146 -21.28 -4.91 22.91
CA LYS A 146 -21.38 -5.97 21.90
C LYS A 146 -20.80 -5.57 20.55
N GLN A 147 -21.06 -4.33 20.12
CA GLN A 147 -20.57 -3.80 18.85
C GLN A 147 -19.04 -3.80 18.78
N LEU A 148 -18.35 -3.48 19.88
CA LEU A 148 -16.89 -3.51 19.94
C LEU A 148 -16.36 -4.93 19.67
N HIS A 149 -16.97 -5.95 20.29
CA HIS A 149 -16.58 -7.34 20.07
C HIS A 149 -16.81 -7.79 18.63
N GLU A 150 -17.98 -7.46 18.07
CA GLU A 150 -18.33 -7.79 16.68
C GLU A 150 -17.35 -7.17 15.68
N ILE A 151 -16.97 -5.89 15.86
CA ILE A 151 -15.98 -5.24 14.99
C ILE A 151 -14.59 -5.88 15.16
N VAL A 152 -14.18 -6.20 16.38
CA VAL A 152 -12.87 -6.83 16.61
C VAL A 152 -12.79 -8.21 15.95
N GLU A 153 -13.83 -9.03 16.11
CA GLU A 153 -13.94 -10.33 15.45
C GLU A 153 -13.92 -10.17 13.93
N GLN A 154 -14.77 -9.31 13.37
CA GLN A 154 -14.81 -9.07 11.93
C GLN A 154 -13.46 -8.59 11.39
N SER A 155 -12.78 -7.68 12.09
CA SER A 155 -11.46 -7.18 11.68
C SER A 155 -10.39 -8.27 11.65
N LEU A 156 -10.48 -9.23 12.58
CA LEU A 156 -9.58 -10.40 12.61
C LEU A 156 -9.91 -11.40 11.50
N VAL A 157 -11.18 -11.55 11.15
CA VAL A 157 -11.63 -12.37 10.02
C VAL A 157 -11.15 -11.74 8.72
N ASP A 158 -11.44 -10.45 8.51
CA ASP A 158 -11.05 -9.69 7.32
C ASP A 158 -9.54 -9.69 7.12
N ALA A 159 -8.75 -9.72 8.21
CA ALA A 159 -7.30 -9.80 8.15
C ALA A 159 -6.74 -11.24 8.17
N ALA A 160 -7.56 -12.26 7.94
CA ALA A 160 -7.16 -13.67 7.91
C ALA A 160 -6.33 -14.11 9.14
N LEU A 161 -6.74 -13.67 10.33
CA LEU A 161 -6.06 -13.95 11.61
C LEU A 161 -6.96 -14.67 12.63
N TRP A 162 -8.28 -14.55 12.49
CA TRP A 162 -9.26 -15.05 13.48
C TRP A 162 -9.01 -16.49 13.95
N ASP A 163 -8.90 -17.44 13.01
CA ASP A 163 -8.73 -18.86 13.35
C ASP A 163 -7.43 -19.17 14.11
N GLU A 164 -6.41 -18.31 13.99
CA GLU A 164 -5.13 -18.47 14.67
C GLU A 164 -5.12 -17.85 16.09
N VAL A 165 -6.11 -17.01 16.44
CA VAL A 165 -6.09 -16.20 17.68
C VAL A 165 -7.38 -16.20 18.50
N LYS A 166 -8.50 -16.70 17.97
CA LYS A 166 -9.83 -16.66 18.62
C LYS A 166 -9.86 -17.17 20.06
N ASP A 167 -9.08 -18.20 20.38
CA ASP A 167 -9.04 -18.80 21.72
C ASP A 167 -8.09 -18.08 22.69
N ARG A 168 -7.41 -17.01 22.24
CA ARG A 168 -6.35 -16.32 22.99
C ARG A 168 -6.34 -14.81 22.81
N LEU A 169 -7.49 -14.20 22.56
CA LEU A 169 -7.64 -12.76 22.33
C LEU A 169 -7.10 -11.88 23.47
N ASN A 170 -7.11 -12.39 24.71
CA ASN A 170 -6.63 -11.69 25.90
C ASN A 170 -5.11 -11.82 26.12
N THR A 171 -4.40 -12.61 25.31
CA THR A 171 -2.95 -12.76 25.41
C THR A 171 -2.20 -11.62 24.75
N SER A 172 -0.95 -11.40 25.14
CA SER A 172 -0.11 -10.32 24.60
C SER A 172 0.10 -10.45 23.10
N ALA A 173 -0.18 -9.38 22.36
CA ALA A 173 0.07 -9.30 20.93
C ALA A 173 1.56 -9.40 20.56
N LEU A 174 2.47 -9.07 21.50
CA LEU A 174 3.91 -9.19 21.29
C LEU A 174 4.38 -10.65 21.17
N GLY A 175 3.57 -11.61 21.64
CA GLY A 175 3.86 -13.05 21.53
C GLY A 175 3.50 -13.67 20.18
N LEU A 176 2.88 -12.91 19.26
CA LEU A 176 2.54 -13.37 17.92
C LEU A 176 3.79 -13.47 17.03
N SER A 177 3.76 -14.35 16.02
CA SER A 177 4.80 -14.39 14.98
C SER A 177 4.81 -13.10 14.15
N GLY A 178 5.91 -12.80 13.44
CA GLY A 178 5.99 -11.58 12.63
C GLY A 178 4.84 -11.42 11.62
N GLY A 179 4.47 -12.50 10.92
CA GLY A 179 3.33 -12.50 10.01
C GLY A 179 1.98 -12.31 10.70
N GLN A 180 1.78 -12.90 11.88
CA GLN A 180 0.58 -12.68 12.69
C GLN A 180 0.51 -11.25 13.23
N GLN A 181 1.63 -10.67 13.67
CA GLN A 181 1.69 -9.28 14.10
C GLN A 181 1.37 -8.32 12.97
N GLN A 182 1.81 -8.62 11.74
CA GLN A 182 1.50 -7.82 10.57
C GLN A 182 0.00 -7.88 10.23
N ARG A 183 -0.60 -9.08 10.20
CA ARG A 183 -2.06 -9.24 10.02
C ARG A 183 -2.85 -8.58 11.15
N LEU A 184 -2.35 -8.59 12.39
CA LEU A 184 -2.96 -7.85 13.50
C LEU A 184 -2.91 -6.32 13.27
N CYS A 185 -1.81 -5.79 12.72
CA CYS A 185 -1.71 -4.37 12.38
C CYS A 185 -2.68 -4.00 11.24
N ILE A 186 -2.87 -4.89 10.27
CA ILE A 186 -3.90 -4.74 9.21
C ILE A 186 -5.30 -4.75 9.83
N ALA A 187 -5.63 -5.76 10.66
CA ALA A 187 -6.91 -5.84 11.38
C ALA A 187 -7.21 -4.55 12.16
N ARG A 188 -6.21 -4.03 12.88
CA ARG A 188 -6.31 -2.77 13.62
C ARG A 188 -6.59 -1.58 12.70
N ALA A 189 -6.00 -1.53 11.51
CA ALA A 189 -6.28 -0.48 10.54
C ALA A 189 -7.69 -0.61 9.94
N LEU A 190 -8.15 -1.85 9.67
CA LEU A 190 -9.48 -2.13 9.13
C LEU A 190 -10.61 -1.84 10.12
N ALA A 191 -10.36 -1.98 11.43
CA ALA A 191 -11.37 -1.81 12.46
C ALA A 191 -12.08 -0.45 12.43
N VAL A 192 -11.36 0.62 12.05
CA VAL A 192 -11.92 1.97 11.92
C VAL A 192 -12.53 2.25 10.55
N LYS A 193 -12.61 1.24 9.66
CA LYS A 193 -13.18 1.28 8.31
C LYS A 193 -12.65 2.45 7.46
N PRO A 194 -11.35 2.47 7.17
CA PRO A 194 -10.75 3.53 6.38
C PRO A 194 -11.25 3.50 4.93
N ASP A 195 -11.25 4.64 4.27
CA ASP A 195 -11.48 4.76 2.83
C ASP A 195 -10.26 4.28 2.01
N VAL A 196 -9.06 4.53 2.55
CA VAL A 196 -7.78 4.25 1.89
C VAL A 196 -6.84 3.55 2.88
N LEU A 197 -6.20 2.48 2.44
CA LEU A 197 -5.22 1.73 3.20
C LEU A 197 -3.83 1.87 2.57
N LEU A 198 -2.93 2.51 3.31
CA LEU A 198 -1.54 2.71 2.91
C LEU A 198 -0.67 1.61 3.54
N MET A 199 0.16 0.95 2.74
CA MET A 199 1.05 -0.12 3.21
C MET A 199 2.49 0.14 2.79
N ASP A 200 3.37 0.37 3.76
CA ASP A 200 4.80 0.58 3.53
C ASP A 200 5.53 -0.77 3.62
N GLU A 201 5.86 -1.41 2.50
CA GLU A 201 6.55 -2.72 2.43
C GLU A 201 5.91 -3.83 3.31
N PRO A 202 4.63 -4.16 3.10
CA PRO A 202 3.86 -4.97 4.05
C PRO A 202 4.35 -6.40 4.27
N ALA A 203 5.20 -6.93 3.39
CA ALA A 203 5.70 -8.31 3.47
C ALA A 203 7.23 -8.44 3.52
N SER A 204 8.00 -7.35 3.55
CA SER A 204 9.46 -7.40 3.34
C SER A 204 10.25 -8.18 4.40
N ALA A 205 9.70 -8.32 5.61
CA ALA A 205 10.34 -8.97 6.75
C ALA A 205 9.69 -10.31 7.12
N LEU A 206 8.89 -10.88 6.22
CA LEU A 206 8.10 -12.08 6.46
C LEU A 206 8.67 -13.30 5.72
N ASP A 207 8.39 -14.50 6.24
CA ASP A 207 8.66 -15.73 5.53
C ASP A 207 7.77 -15.87 4.27
N PRO A 208 8.10 -16.77 3.32
CA PRO A 208 7.33 -16.90 2.08
C PRO A 208 5.85 -17.25 2.28
N ILE A 209 5.51 -18.05 3.29
CA ILE A 209 4.13 -18.46 3.55
C ILE A 209 3.33 -17.26 4.08
N ALA A 210 3.90 -16.51 5.02
CA ALA A 210 3.30 -15.29 5.52
C ALA A 210 3.17 -14.21 4.44
N THR A 211 4.14 -14.12 3.52
CA THR A 211 4.10 -13.21 2.37
C THR A 211 2.90 -13.51 1.46
N LEU A 212 2.70 -14.77 1.07
CA LEU A 212 1.57 -15.18 0.23
C LEU A 212 0.22 -14.84 0.89
N LYS A 213 0.06 -15.14 2.18
CA LYS A 213 -1.15 -14.77 2.93
C LYS A 213 -1.44 -13.27 2.91
N ILE A 214 -0.41 -12.43 2.96
CA ILE A 214 -0.56 -10.96 2.88
C ILE A 214 -0.94 -10.54 1.45
N GLU A 215 -0.37 -11.16 0.42
CA GLU A 215 -0.70 -10.86 -0.98
C GLU A 215 -2.15 -11.24 -1.33
N GLU A 216 -2.60 -12.42 -0.88
CA GLU A 216 -4.00 -12.87 -0.99
C GLU A 216 -4.94 -11.88 -0.28
N LEU A 217 -4.61 -11.52 0.97
CA LEU A 217 -5.36 -10.56 1.75
C LEU A 217 -5.48 -9.19 1.06
N ILE A 218 -4.39 -8.65 0.50
CA ILE A 218 -4.41 -7.38 -0.24
C ILE A 218 -5.38 -7.47 -1.44
N THR A 219 -5.34 -8.60 -2.15
CA THR A 219 -6.22 -8.83 -3.30
C THR A 219 -7.68 -8.86 -2.88
N GLU A 220 -8.02 -9.56 -1.80
CA GLU A 220 -9.38 -9.62 -1.26
C GLU A 220 -9.87 -8.25 -0.77
N LEU A 221 -9.04 -7.52 -0.03
CA LEU A 221 -9.38 -6.20 0.49
C LEU A 221 -9.61 -5.17 -0.63
N SER A 222 -8.93 -5.30 -1.77
CA SER A 222 -9.07 -4.37 -2.90
C SER A 222 -10.50 -4.26 -3.45
N ALA A 223 -11.35 -5.27 -3.19
CA ALA A 223 -12.76 -5.22 -3.58
C ALA A 223 -13.52 -4.09 -2.87
N ASN A 224 -13.14 -3.78 -1.62
CA ASN A 224 -13.85 -2.86 -0.74
C ASN A 224 -13.00 -1.66 -0.27
N TYR A 225 -11.68 -1.70 -0.47
CA TYR A 225 -10.75 -0.69 0.00
C TYR A 225 -9.86 -0.20 -1.14
N THR A 226 -9.56 1.10 -1.12
CA THR A 226 -8.53 1.68 -1.99
C THR A 226 -7.17 1.45 -1.34
N ILE A 227 -6.22 0.84 -2.04
CA ILE A 227 -4.94 0.43 -1.42
C ILE A 227 -3.76 1.06 -2.15
N VAL A 228 -2.82 1.62 -1.41
CA VAL A 228 -1.52 2.06 -1.94
C VAL A 228 -0.42 1.29 -1.24
N ILE A 229 0.37 0.53 -1.99
CA ILE A 229 1.47 -0.26 -1.45
C ILE A 229 2.81 0.31 -1.92
N VAL A 230 3.79 0.38 -1.03
CA VAL A 230 5.20 0.56 -1.39
C VAL A 230 5.85 -0.81 -1.35
N THR A 231 6.57 -1.18 -2.41
CA THR A 231 7.34 -2.42 -2.43
C THR A 231 8.55 -2.30 -3.34
N HIS A 232 9.62 -3.00 -2.98
CA HIS A 232 10.78 -3.25 -3.84
C HIS A 232 10.75 -4.67 -4.43
N ASN A 233 9.73 -5.48 -4.11
CA ASN A 233 9.51 -6.78 -4.70
C ASN A 233 8.65 -6.63 -5.96
N MET A 234 9.30 -6.72 -7.12
CA MET A 234 8.65 -6.47 -8.42
C MET A 234 7.62 -7.54 -8.75
N GLN A 235 7.87 -8.79 -8.35
CA GLN A 235 6.95 -9.89 -8.56
C GLN A 235 5.69 -9.73 -7.69
N GLN A 236 5.82 -9.24 -6.46
CA GLN A 236 4.69 -8.88 -5.63
C GLN A 236 3.86 -7.76 -6.28
N ALA A 237 4.51 -6.66 -6.68
CA ALA A 237 3.82 -5.55 -7.35
C ALA A 237 3.05 -6.04 -8.59
N ALA A 238 3.68 -6.85 -9.43
CA ALA A 238 3.05 -7.40 -10.63
C ALA A 238 1.84 -8.29 -10.32
N ARG A 239 1.83 -9.03 -9.20
CA ARG A 239 0.70 -9.92 -8.83
C ARG A 239 -0.47 -9.19 -8.18
N VAL A 240 -0.20 -8.26 -7.25
CA VAL A 240 -1.25 -7.72 -6.38
C VAL A 240 -1.82 -6.38 -6.84
N SER A 241 -1.16 -5.68 -7.76
CA SER A 241 -1.54 -4.31 -8.13
C SER A 241 -2.24 -4.20 -9.48
N GLN A 242 -3.23 -3.30 -9.56
CA GLN A 242 -3.90 -2.93 -10.82
C GLN A 242 -3.18 -1.75 -11.49
N TYR A 243 -2.64 -0.83 -10.69
CA TYR A 243 -1.82 0.29 -11.16
C TYR A 243 -0.44 0.26 -10.53
N THR A 244 0.57 0.71 -11.27
CA THR A 244 1.94 0.84 -10.77
C THR A 244 2.49 2.23 -11.10
N GLY A 245 3.16 2.84 -10.13
CA GLY A 245 3.96 4.05 -10.28
C GLY A 245 5.43 3.78 -9.98
N PHE A 246 6.32 4.13 -10.91
CA PHE A 246 7.76 3.96 -10.78
C PHE A 246 8.45 5.25 -10.34
N PHE A 247 9.13 5.21 -9.20
CA PHE A 247 9.89 6.33 -8.63
C PHE A 247 11.39 6.15 -8.84
N LEU A 248 12.08 7.23 -9.18
CA LEU A 248 13.53 7.24 -9.31
C LEU A 248 14.14 8.48 -8.66
N SER A 249 15.29 8.29 -8.03
CA SER A 249 16.09 9.38 -7.48
C SER A 249 17.56 9.20 -7.87
N ARG A 250 17.89 9.65 -9.08
CA ARG A 250 19.27 9.91 -9.53
C ARG A 250 19.48 11.43 -9.60
N GLU A 251 20.69 11.89 -9.94
CA GLU A 251 21.04 13.33 -9.96
C GLU A 251 19.98 14.19 -10.68
N GLU A 252 19.46 13.69 -11.80
CA GLU A 252 18.41 14.34 -12.61
C GLU A 252 16.99 14.16 -12.06
N TYR A 253 16.73 13.10 -11.28
CA TYR A 253 15.39 12.60 -11.00
C TYR A 253 14.88 12.80 -9.57
N LYS A 254 15.67 13.29 -8.61
CA LYS A 254 15.27 13.75 -7.25
C LYS A 254 13.87 13.33 -6.72
N GLY A 255 13.60 12.02 -6.63
CA GLY A 255 12.33 11.48 -6.15
C GLY A 255 11.11 11.78 -7.02
N ARG A 256 11.26 11.73 -8.34
CA ARG A 256 10.20 11.90 -9.34
C ARG A 256 9.49 10.60 -9.62
N LEU A 257 8.20 10.72 -9.95
CA LEU A 257 7.44 9.68 -10.62
C LEU A 257 7.81 9.68 -12.11
N ILE A 258 8.43 8.60 -12.58
CA ILE A 258 8.94 8.47 -13.95
C ILE A 258 7.85 7.97 -14.89
N GLU A 259 7.07 7.01 -14.42
CA GLU A 259 5.98 6.40 -15.18
C GLU A 259 4.89 5.91 -14.24
N TYR A 260 3.64 6.03 -14.68
CA TYR A 260 2.47 5.53 -13.95
C TYR A 260 1.43 5.02 -14.95
N GLY A 261 0.79 3.89 -14.64
CA GLY A 261 -0.24 3.31 -15.50
C GLY A 261 -0.72 1.95 -14.99
N PRO A 262 -1.57 1.26 -15.79
CA PRO A 262 -1.94 -0.12 -15.49
C PRO A 262 -0.71 -1.00 -15.30
N THR A 263 -0.71 -1.84 -14.28
CA THR A 263 0.46 -2.65 -13.91
C THR A 263 0.97 -3.49 -15.08
N VAL A 264 0.09 -4.12 -15.85
CA VAL A 264 0.52 -4.92 -17.01
C VAL A 264 1.29 -4.08 -18.04
N GLU A 265 0.82 -2.87 -18.34
CA GLU A 265 1.51 -1.94 -19.24
C GLU A 265 2.89 -1.56 -18.71
N ILE A 266 3.01 -1.27 -17.40
CA ILE A 266 4.28 -0.90 -16.77
C ILE A 266 5.31 -2.04 -16.83
N PHE A 267 4.88 -3.30 -16.70
CA PHE A 267 5.79 -4.45 -16.65
C PHE A 267 6.09 -5.07 -18.02
N GLU A 268 5.15 -5.03 -18.96
CA GLU A 268 5.29 -5.69 -20.27
C GLU A 268 5.58 -4.70 -21.40
N HIS A 269 5.08 -3.46 -21.29
CA HIS A 269 5.07 -2.47 -22.38
C HIS A 269 5.47 -1.06 -21.90
N SER A 270 6.41 -0.98 -20.96
CA SER A 270 6.86 0.29 -20.38
C SER A 270 7.30 1.28 -21.46
N LYS A 271 6.85 2.54 -21.34
CA LYS A 271 7.14 3.61 -22.32
C LYS A 271 8.47 4.30 -22.05
N ARG A 272 8.99 4.21 -20.82
CA ARG A 272 10.25 4.81 -20.41
C ARG A 272 11.33 3.73 -20.31
N LYS A 273 12.50 4.03 -20.88
CA LYS A 273 13.67 3.14 -20.82
C LYS A 273 14.09 2.86 -19.37
N GLU A 274 14.01 3.87 -18.51
CA GLU A 274 14.36 3.73 -17.10
C GLU A 274 13.43 2.75 -16.37
N THR A 275 12.15 2.73 -16.74
CA THR A 275 11.17 1.76 -16.22
C THR A 275 11.50 0.37 -16.73
N GLU A 276 11.70 0.19 -18.06
CA GLU A 276 12.06 -1.10 -18.68
C GLU A 276 13.28 -1.72 -17.99
N ASP A 277 14.34 -0.93 -17.84
CA ASP A 277 15.60 -1.37 -17.24
C ASP A 277 15.43 -1.78 -15.76
N TYR A 278 14.57 -1.09 -15.01
CA TYR A 278 14.31 -1.43 -13.61
C TYR A 278 13.44 -2.69 -13.46
N VAL A 279 12.32 -2.78 -14.19
CA VAL A 279 11.39 -3.92 -14.09
C VAL A 279 11.99 -5.22 -14.65
N SER A 280 12.88 -5.12 -15.64
CA SER A 280 13.64 -6.26 -16.18
C SER A 280 14.84 -6.67 -15.32
N GLY A 281 15.16 -5.92 -14.26
CA GLY A 281 16.27 -6.22 -13.34
C GLY A 281 17.66 -5.86 -13.89
N ARG A 282 17.77 -5.03 -14.93
CA ARG A 282 19.06 -4.53 -15.44
C ARG A 282 19.76 -3.62 -14.43
N PHE A 283 19.01 -2.96 -13.54
CA PHE A 283 19.55 -2.31 -12.35
C PHE A 283 18.52 -2.26 -11.22
N GLY A 284 18.99 -2.31 -9.97
CA GLY A 284 18.14 -2.26 -8.77
C GLY A 284 18.96 -2.23 -7.50
#